data_AF-A0A2N3VLX3-F1
#
_entry.id   AF-A0A2N3VLX3-F1
#
_cell.length_a   1.000
_cell.length_b   1.000
_cell.length_c   1.000
_cell.angle_alpha   90.00
_cell.angle_beta   90.00
_cell.angle_gamma   90.00
#
_symmetry.space_group_name_H-M   'P 1'
#
loop_
_entity.id
_entity.type
_entity.pdbx_description
1 polymer ?
#
loop_
_entity_poly.entity_id
_entity_poly.type
_entity_poly.pdbx_seq_one_letter_code
_entity_poly.pdbx_strand_id
1 'polypeptide(L)'
;MAPDRLRADGEGGDEVHERWLRLLNRSTGDPGYRDEWFDEQCGGCAFWIALSGELGLDWGACAHADSPFDGQVRFEHDGCERFFARADGTFG
;
A
#
# COMPACT_ATOMS: atom_id res chain seq x y z
N MET A 1 -28.96 4.22 20.33
CA MET A 1 -27.63 4.50 20.92
C MET A 1 -26.63 3.62 20.19
N ALA A 2 -25.82 4.21 19.31
CA ALA A 2 -24.69 3.49 18.71
C ALA A 2 -23.61 3.33 19.79
N PRO A 3 -22.88 2.21 19.84
CA PRO A 3 -21.81 2.03 20.81
C PRO A 3 -20.75 3.10 20.57
N ASP A 4 -20.33 3.71 21.69
CA ASP A 4 -19.24 4.68 21.72
C ASP A 4 -18.00 3.97 21.18
N ARG A 5 -17.49 4.46 20.03
CA ARG A 5 -16.26 3.93 19.46
C ARG A 5 -15.17 4.30 20.45
N LEU A 6 -14.59 3.31 21.14
CA LEU A 6 -13.30 3.47 21.81
C LEU A 6 -12.35 4.06 20.76
N ARG A 7 -12.11 5.36 20.83
CA ARG A 7 -10.95 5.95 20.22
C ARG A 7 -9.80 5.46 21.07
N ALA A 8 -9.08 4.46 20.57
CA ALA A 8 -7.72 4.27 21.05
C ALA A 8 -7.03 5.62 20.88
N ASP A 9 -6.34 6.08 21.93
CA ASP A 9 -5.34 7.15 21.82
C ASP A 9 -4.21 6.58 20.93
N GLY A 10 -4.50 6.46 19.65
CA GLY A 10 -3.68 5.79 18.65
C GLY A 10 -2.64 6.74 18.11
N GLU A 11 -1.51 6.18 17.69
CA GLU A 11 -0.52 6.87 16.88
C GLU A 11 -1.20 7.62 15.72
N GLY A 12 -0.74 8.85 15.46
CA GLY A 12 -1.25 9.66 14.35
C GLY A 12 -0.98 9.00 12.99
N GLY A 13 -1.69 9.45 11.94
CA GLY A 13 -1.49 8.94 10.57
C GLY A 13 -0.02 8.98 10.13
N ASP A 14 0.70 10.06 10.46
CA ASP A 14 2.11 10.24 10.15
C ASP A 14 3.02 9.22 10.86
N GLU A 15 2.77 8.92 12.14
CA GLU A 15 3.54 7.93 12.91
C GLU A 15 3.33 6.51 12.35
N VAL A 16 2.09 6.20 11.96
CA VAL A 16 1.76 4.94 11.28
C VAL A 16 2.45 4.85 9.92
N HIS A 17 2.41 5.92 9.13
CA HIS A 17 3.07 6.02 7.83
C HIS A 17 4.59 5.74 7.96
N GLU A 18 5.28 6.48 8.84
CA GLU A 18 6.72 6.34 9.07
C GLU A 18 7.13 4.94 9.55
N ARG A 19 6.30 4.32 10.39
CA ARG A 19 6.54 2.95 10.85
C ARG A 19 6.36 1.95 9.71
N TRP A 20 5.30 2.08 8.90
CA TRP A 20 5.00 1.13 7.84
C TRP A 20 5.94 1.26 6.63
N LEU A 21 6.52 2.44 6.37
CA LEU A 21 7.58 2.62 5.36
C LEU A 21 8.82 1.73 5.62
N ARG A 22 9.01 1.24 6.85
CA ARG A 22 10.12 0.32 7.17
C ARG A 22 9.85 -1.13 6.74
N LEU A 23 8.65 -1.41 6.26
CA LEU A 23 8.17 -2.74 5.87
C LEU A 23 8.05 -2.92 4.34
N LEU A 24 8.55 -1.96 3.57
CA LEU A 24 8.49 -2.00 2.10
C LEU A 24 9.24 -3.20 1.54
N ASN A 25 8.69 -3.78 0.47
CA ASN A 25 9.34 -4.86 -0.28
C ASN A 25 10.38 -4.31 -1.25
N ARG A 26 10.07 -3.19 -1.92
CA ARG A 26 10.93 -2.53 -2.91
C ARG A 26 11.22 -1.09 -2.46
N SER A 27 12.12 -0.94 -1.49
CA SER A 27 12.54 0.40 -1.08
C SER A 27 13.33 1.09 -2.18
N THR A 28 12.94 2.30 -2.57
CA THR A 28 13.66 3.13 -3.56
C THR A 28 15.07 3.52 -3.11
N GLY A 29 15.37 3.43 -1.81
CA GLY A 29 16.71 3.62 -1.26
C GLY A 29 17.61 2.39 -1.33
N ASP A 30 17.08 1.22 -1.73
CA ASP A 30 17.87 -0.01 -1.85
C ASP A 30 18.74 0.05 -3.12
N PRO A 31 20.06 -0.23 -3.04
CA PRO A 31 20.93 -0.31 -4.21
C PRO A 31 20.50 -1.32 -5.29
N GLY A 32 19.68 -2.30 -4.93
CA GLY A 32 19.08 -3.28 -5.82
C GLY A 32 17.76 -2.84 -6.44
N TYR A 33 17.27 -1.62 -6.17
CA TYR A 33 16.06 -1.09 -6.79
C TYR A 33 16.24 -0.98 -8.30
N ARG A 34 15.23 -1.44 -9.05
CA ARG A 34 15.24 -1.48 -10.52
C ARG A 34 14.33 -0.39 -11.07
N ASP A 35 14.78 0.32 -12.09
CA ASP A 35 14.02 1.41 -12.72
C ASP A 35 12.62 0.98 -13.17
N GLU A 36 12.48 -0.25 -13.68
CA GLU A 36 11.19 -0.81 -14.11
C GLU A 36 10.15 -0.89 -12.98
N TRP A 37 10.59 -1.00 -11.72
CA TRP A 37 9.69 -1.03 -10.57
C TRP A 37 8.99 0.31 -10.33
N PHE A 38 9.47 1.39 -10.92
CA PHE A 38 8.79 2.68 -10.90
C PHE A 38 7.45 2.61 -11.64
N ASP A 39 7.28 1.74 -12.63
CA ASP A 39 6.02 1.55 -13.33
C ASP A 39 5.19 0.37 -12.78
N GLU A 40 5.72 -0.40 -11.82
CA GLU A 40 5.11 -1.60 -11.23
C GLU A 40 4.67 -1.40 -9.78
N GLN A 41 4.09 -0.23 -9.51
CA GLN A 41 3.73 0.18 -8.16
C GLN A 41 2.35 -0.35 -7.73
N CYS A 42 2.18 -0.62 -6.44
CA CYS A 42 0.97 -1.18 -5.86
C CYS A 42 -0.28 -0.37 -6.24
N GLY A 43 -0.24 0.97 -6.14
CA GLY A 43 -1.35 1.84 -6.50
C GLY A 43 -1.80 1.74 -7.97
N GLY A 44 -0.91 1.32 -8.87
CA GLY A 44 -1.21 1.07 -10.29
C GLY A 44 -1.65 -0.38 -10.59
N CYS A 45 -1.67 -1.25 -9.60
CA CYS A 45 -2.03 -2.66 -9.76
C CYS A 45 -3.55 -2.85 -9.78
N ALA A 46 -4.05 -3.74 -10.64
CA ALA A 46 -5.47 -4.07 -10.78
C ALA A 46 -6.09 -4.67 -9.51
N PHE A 47 -5.25 -5.14 -8.59
CA PHE A 47 -5.65 -5.77 -7.33
C PHE A 47 -5.45 -4.85 -6.12
N TRP A 48 -5.18 -3.57 -6.34
CA TRP A 48 -5.08 -2.58 -5.27
C TRP A 48 -6.44 -2.08 -4.82
N ILE A 49 -6.62 -2.02 -3.51
CA ILE A 49 -7.79 -1.45 -2.86
C ILE A 49 -7.32 -0.39 -1.87
N ALA A 50 -7.51 0.89 -2.18
CA ALA A 50 -7.18 1.98 -1.26
C ALA A 50 -7.91 1.83 0.09
N LEU A 51 -7.22 2.16 1.18
CA LEU A 51 -7.87 2.28 2.48
C LEU A 51 -8.80 3.51 2.51
N SER A 52 -9.65 3.60 3.52
CA SER A 52 -10.48 4.79 3.76
C SER A 52 -9.81 5.77 4.72
N GLY A 53 -10.09 7.07 4.56
CA GLY A 53 -9.59 8.12 5.45
C GLY A 53 -8.19 8.59 5.08
N GLU A 54 -7.49 9.22 6.02
CA GLU A 54 -6.16 9.83 5.77
C GLU A 54 -5.12 8.81 5.31
N LEU A 55 -5.10 7.61 5.90
CA LEU A 55 -4.19 6.54 5.44
C LEU A 55 -4.46 6.12 3.99
N GLY A 56 -5.68 6.27 3.49
CA GLY A 56 -6.04 5.95 2.11
C GLY A 56 -5.37 6.83 1.06
N LEU A 57 -4.69 7.91 1.47
CA LEU A 57 -3.91 8.76 0.57
C LEU A 57 -2.61 8.11 0.10
N ASP A 58 -2.06 7.19 0.91
CA ASP A 58 -0.77 6.53 0.66
C ASP A 58 -0.86 5.00 0.73
N TRP A 59 -1.89 4.47 1.39
CA TRP A 59 -1.97 3.07 1.80
C TRP A 59 -3.26 2.40 1.33
N GLY A 60 -3.10 1.15 0.93
CA GLY A 60 -4.14 0.27 0.42
C GLY A 60 -3.87 -1.17 0.81
N ALA A 61 -4.70 -2.10 0.34
CA ALA A 61 -4.50 -3.53 0.52
C ALA A 61 -4.27 -4.22 -0.83
N CYS A 62 -3.44 -5.25 -0.81
CA CYS A 62 -3.30 -6.16 -1.95
C CYS A 62 -4.40 -7.24 -1.90
N ALA A 63 -5.11 -7.44 -3.01
CA ALA A 63 -6.13 -8.49 -3.16
C ALA A 63 -5.76 -9.52 -4.24
N HIS A 64 -4.48 -9.65 -4.60
CA HIS A 64 -4.01 -10.62 -5.57
C HIS A 64 -3.67 -11.93 -4.86
N ALA A 65 -4.45 -12.99 -5.08
CA ALA A 65 -4.30 -14.28 -4.39
C ALA A 65 -2.89 -14.92 -4.50
N ASP A 66 -2.22 -14.77 -5.65
CA ASP A 66 -0.84 -15.29 -5.84
C ASP A 66 0.28 -14.36 -5.34
N SER A 67 -0.06 -13.18 -4.81
CA SER A 67 0.91 -12.26 -4.21
C SER A 67 1.32 -12.77 -2.82
N PRO A 68 2.60 -12.66 -2.43
CA PRO A 68 3.01 -12.91 -1.04
C PRO A 68 2.36 -11.93 -0.04
N PHE A 69 1.69 -10.90 -0.54
CA PHE A 69 1.08 -9.83 0.23
C PHE A 69 -0.45 -9.82 0.21
N ASP A 70 -1.11 -10.89 -0.27
CA ASP A 70 -2.57 -10.97 -0.28
C ASP A 70 -3.16 -10.69 1.12
N GLY A 71 -4.14 -9.78 1.18
CA GLY A 71 -4.78 -9.31 2.40
C GLY A 71 -3.94 -8.37 3.28
N GLN A 72 -2.73 -8.00 2.87
CA GLN A 72 -1.84 -7.11 3.63
C GLN A 72 -1.96 -5.65 3.17
N VAL A 73 -1.77 -4.74 4.12
CA VAL A 73 -1.68 -3.30 3.84
C VAL A 73 -0.33 -2.97 3.20
N ARG A 74 -0.35 -2.25 2.09
CA ARG A 74 0.79 -1.88 1.26
C ARG A 74 0.82 -0.38 1.02
N PHE A 75 2.03 0.14 0.83
CA PHE A 75 2.24 1.50 0.37
C PHE A 75 1.98 1.56 -1.13
N GLU A 76 1.36 2.63 -1.62
CA GLU A 76 0.98 2.75 -3.03
C GLU A 76 2.19 2.71 -3.98
N HIS A 77 3.34 3.22 -3.52
CA HIS A 77 4.59 3.22 -4.30
C HIS A 77 5.49 1.99 -4.07
N ASP A 78 5.04 1.00 -3.28
CA ASP A 78 5.74 -0.29 -3.18
C ASP A 78 5.37 -1.22 -4.36
N GLY A 79 5.88 -2.44 -4.41
CA GLY A 79 5.48 -3.39 -5.45
C GLY A 79 5.88 -4.84 -5.14
N CYS A 80 5.48 -5.74 -6.03
CA CYS A 80 5.85 -7.15 -5.98
C CYS A 80 5.90 -7.75 -7.39
N GLU A 81 6.39 -8.98 -7.50
CA GLU A 81 6.59 -9.70 -8.77
C GLU A 81 5.26 -10.11 -9.43
N ARG A 82 4.13 -9.90 -8.74
CA ARG A 82 2.77 -10.18 -9.23
C ARG A 82 2.03 -8.91 -9.66
N PHE A 83 2.76 -7.84 -9.98
CA PHE A 83 2.16 -6.64 -10.53
C PHE A 83 1.36 -6.95 -11.80
N PHE A 84 0.15 -6.40 -11.87
CA PHE A 84 -0.67 -6.45 -13.07
C PHE A 84 -1.31 -5.08 -13.26
N ALA A 85 -0.91 -4.36 -14.30
CA ALA A 85 -1.35 -3.00 -14.53
C ALA A 85 -2.87 -2.89 -14.65
N ARG A 86 -3.45 -1.85 -14.06
CA ARG A 86 -4.85 -1.48 -14.28
C ARG A 86 -5.07 -1.15 -15.75
N ALA A 87 -6.16 -1.68 -16.32
CA ALA A 87 -6.49 -1.46 -17.73
C ALA A 87 -6.84 0.01 -18.05
N ASP A 88 -7.28 0.78 -17.05
CA ASP A 88 -7.64 2.19 -17.19
C ASP A 88 -6.47 3.15 -16.94
N GLY A 89 -5.29 2.63 -16.58
CA GLY A 89 -4.10 3.43 -16.27
C GLY A 89 -4.24 4.31 -15.03
N THR A 90 -5.25 4.06 -14.18
CA THR A 90 -5.41 4.79 -12.93
C THR A 90 -4.38 4.37 -11.89
N PHE A 91 -4.15 5.25 -10.92
CA PHE A 91 -3.27 5.04 -9.79
C PHE A 91 -3.98 5.53 -8.52
N GLY A 92 -3.90 4.73 -7.45
CA GLY A 92 -4.65 4.98 -6.20
C GLY A 92 -6.00 4.27 -6.19
#